data_AF-A0A3N5VZL6-F1
#
_entry.id   AF-A0A3N5VZL6-F1
#
_cell.length_a   1.000
_cell.length_b   1.000
_cell.length_c   1.000
_cell.angle_alpha   90.00
_cell.angle_beta   90.00
_cell.angle_gamma   90.00
#
_symmetry.space_group_name_H-M   'P 1'
#
loop_
_entity.id
_entity.type
_entity.pdbx_description
1 polymer ?
#
loop_
_entity_poly.entity_id
_entity_poly.type
_entity_poly.pdbx_seq_one_letter_code
_entity_poly.pdbx_strand_id
1 'polypeptide(L)'
;MKTENTRILLVALLTITLSGLMIASGLVRSTAKAQSNATEMNATSNATSNTSSSTDDPVVVQTDAAIIAIKDGKTDEGRKHLLEAEKLMEGRPSIADSEKRIEAAIKALNDGDSNGSISQAEEAKKSLVA
;
A
#
# COMPACT_ATOMS: atom_id res chain seq x y z
N MET A 1 -47.27 -13.21 -25.35
CA MET A 1 -46.69 -12.68 -24.10
C MET A 1 -45.77 -13.76 -23.54
N LYS A 2 -44.54 -13.39 -23.22
CA LYS A 2 -43.37 -14.26 -23.06
C LYS A 2 -43.16 -14.57 -21.57
N THR A 3 -42.69 -15.79 -21.33
CA THR A 3 -42.62 -16.59 -20.10
C THR A 3 -41.97 -15.91 -18.89
N GLU A 4 -42.55 -16.14 -17.72
CA GLU A 4 -41.91 -15.94 -16.41
C GLU A 4 -40.81 -16.99 -16.19
N ASN A 5 -39.79 -16.65 -15.39
CA ASN A 5 -39.24 -17.51 -14.33
C ASN A 5 -38.11 -16.79 -13.59
N THR A 6 -38.51 -16.20 -12.46
CA THR A 6 -37.69 -15.81 -11.32
C THR A 6 -36.91 -17.01 -10.78
N ARG A 7 -35.59 -16.86 -10.57
CA ARG A 7 -34.77 -17.47 -9.49
C ARG A 7 -33.28 -17.48 -9.85
N ILE A 8 -32.53 -16.50 -9.35
CA ILE A 8 -31.10 -16.64 -9.13
C ILE A 8 -30.85 -16.28 -7.67
N LEU A 9 -30.97 -17.28 -6.81
CA LEU A 9 -30.56 -17.25 -5.42
C LEU A 9 -29.47 -18.30 -5.29
N LEU A 10 -28.22 -17.86 -5.10
CA LEU A 10 -27.10 -18.56 -4.44
C LEU A 10 -25.77 -17.93 -4.85
N VAL A 11 -25.24 -17.01 -4.04
CA VAL A 11 -23.78 -16.83 -3.93
C VAL A 11 -23.41 -16.60 -2.46
N ALA A 12 -22.85 -17.68 -1.90
CA ALA A 12 -21.90 -17.79 -0.79
C ALA A 12 -21.85 -16.69 0.28
N LEU A 13 -22.34 -17.06 1.47
CA LEU A 13 -22.02 -16.42 2.74
C LEU A 13 -20.54 -16.69 3.07
N LEU A 14 -19.65 -15.74 2.80
CA LEU A 14 -18.24 -15.83 3.17
C LEU A 14 -18.10 -15.55 4.67
N THR A 15 -18.08 -16.61 5.49
CA THR A 15 -17.73 -16.49 6.92
C THR A 15 -16.21 -16.33 7.05
N ILE A 16 -15.74 -15.09 7.17
CA ILE A 16 -14.35 -14.82 7.55
C ILE A 16 -14.24 -15.05 9.05
N THR A 17 -13.62 -16.17 9.44
CA THR A 17 -13.27 -16.45 10.82
C THR A 17 -12.08 -15.58 11.22
N LEU A 18 -12.34 -14.56 12.03
CA LEU A 18 -11.33 -13.71 12.65
C LEU A 18 -10.52 -14.54 13.66
N SER A 19 -9.36 -15.05 13.24
CA SER A 19 -8.42 -15.69 14.14
C SER A 19 -7.56 -14.62 14.81
N GLY A 20 -7.77 -14.43 16.11
CA GLY A 20 -7.01 -13.48 16.93
C GLY A 20 -5.54 -13.88 16.99
N LEU A 21 -4.66 -12.95 16.60
CA LEU A 21 -3.22 -13.05 16.84
C LEU A 21 -2.88 -12.25 18.09
N MET A 22 -2.70 -12.96 19.20
CA MET A 22 -2.26 -12.43 20.49
C MET A 22 -0.73 -12.50 20.61
N ILE A 23 -0.15 -11.32 20.90
CA ILE A 23 0.94 -11.03 21.84
C ILE A 23 2.37 -11.52 21.52
N ALA A 24 3.30 -10.55 21.50
CA ALA A 24 4.49 -10.59 22.34
C ALA A 24 5.10 -9.18 22.50
N SER A 25 4.65 -8.45 23.54
CA SER A 25 5.38 -7.29 24.05
C SER A 25 6.67 -7.77 24.72
N GLY A 26 7.80 -7.66 24.02
CA GLY A 26 9.13 -7.81 24.59
C GLY A 26 9.69 -6.46 25.03
N LEU A 27 9.45 -6.07 26.28
CA LEU A 27 10.18 -4.99 26.94
C LEU A 27 11.51 -5.56 27.45
N VAL A 28 12.63 -5.12 26.88
CA VAL A 28 13.93 -5.11 27.59
C VAL A 28 14.62 -3.79 27.31
N ARG A 29 14.39 -2.81 28.19
CA ARG A 29 15.37 -1.75 28.43
C ARG A 29 16.40 -2.30 29.40
N SER A 30 17.63 -2.49 28.94
CA SER A 30 18.77 -2.59 29.84
C SER A 30 19.94 -1.79 29.28
N THR A 31 20.41 -0.86 30.11
CA THR A 31 21.56 0.01 29.91
C THR A 31 22.85 -0.79 30.08
N ALA A 32 23.72 -0.79 29.09
CA ALA A 32 25.12 -1.17 29.25
C ALA A 32 26.01 -0.14 28.53
N LYS A 33 26.77 0.62 29.29
CA LYS A 33 27.95 1.35 28.78
C LYS A 33 29.10 0.35 28.71
N ALA A 34 29.54 -0.04 27.52
CA ALA A 34 30.81 -0.74 27.29
C ALA A 34 31.28 -0.59 25.82
N GLN A 35 32.10 0.44 25.61
CA GLN A 35 33.36 0.47 24.86
C GLN A 35 33.62 -0.51 23.67
N SER A 36 33.90 0.12 22.51
CA SER A 36 34.71 -0.30 21.35
C SER A 36 34.46 -1.67 20.68
N ASN A 37 33.83 -1.67 19.51
CA ASN A 37 34.50 -1.62 18.20
C ASN A 37 33.38 -1.55 17.14
N ALA A 38 33.47 -0.60 16.21
CA ALA A 38 32.43 -0.37 15.21
C ALA A 38 32.45 -1.51 14.16
N THR A 39 31.65 -2.54 14.40
CA THR A 39 31.20 -3.47 13.36
C THR A 39 29.82 -3.00 12.93
N GLU A 40 29.72 -2.62 11.66
CA GLU A 40 28.52 -2.12 11.00
C GLU A 40 27.36 -3.09 11.20
N MET A 41 26.52 -2.80 12.20
CA MET A 41 25.20 -3.37 12.30
C MET A 41 24.37 -2.72 11.19
N ASN A 42 23.98 -3.53 10.23
CA ASN A 42 22.97 -3.25 9.21
C ASN A 42 21.68 -2.80 9.92
N ALA A 43 21.62 -1.50 10.22
CA ALA A 43 20.41 -0.83 10.59
C ALA A 43 19.51 -0.97 9.37
N THR A 44 18.47 -1.81 9.51
CA THR A 44 17.26 -1.75 8.69
C THR A 44 16.88 -0.28 8.63
N SER A 45 17.30 0.35 7.54
CA SER A 45 16.95 1.70 7.22
C SER A 45 15.47 1.61 6.90
N ASN A 46 14.64 1.83 7.91
CA ASN A 46 13.33 2.40 7.71
C ASN A 46 13.61 3.82 7.19
N ALA A 47 14.04 3.89 5.92
CA ALA A 47 14.05 5.09 5.13
C ALA A 47 12.59 5.50 5.07
N THR A 48 12.18 6.25 6.08
CA THR A 48 11.03 7.14 5.94
C THR A 48 11.47 8.14 4.89
N SER A 49 11.24 7.76 3.63
CA SER A 49 11.16 8.66 2.51
C SER A 49 9.98 9.57 2.82
N ASN A 50 10.22 10.56 3.68
CA ASN A 50 9.35 11.69 3.87
C ASN A 50 9.53 12.56 2.64
N THR A 51 9.10 12.04 1.49
CA THR A 51 9.01 12.80 0.25
C THR A 51 7.82 13.73 0.42
N SER A 52 8.05 14.84 1.11
CA SER A 52 7.20 16.03 1.00
C SER A 52 7.46 16.63 -0.38
N SER A 53 7.00 15.96 -1.44
CA SER A 53 6.90 16.56 -2.76
C SER A 53 5.52 17.19 -2.85
N SER A 54 5.45 18.49 -2.55
CA SER A 54 4.32 19.33 -2.96
C SER A 54 4.34 19.43 -4.48
N THR A 55 3.94 18.35 -5.14
CA THR A 55 3.56 18.34 -6.54
C THR A 55 2.04 18.48 -6.54
N ASP A 56 1.50 19.56 -7.12
CA ASP A 56 0.05 19.71 -7.33
C ASP A 56 -0.53 18.67 -8.31
N ASP A 57 0.27 17.67 -8.72
CA ASP A 57 -0.19 16.58 -9.57
C ASP A 57 -1.17 15.70 -8.76
N PRO A 58 -2.43 15.57 -9.20
CA PRO A 58 -3.44 14.83 -8.48
C PRO A 58 -3.08 13.34 -8.34
N VAL A 59 -2.30 12.77 -9.26
CA VAL A 59 -1.82 11.37 -9.16
C VAL A 59 -0.86 11.23 -7.98
N VAL A 60 0.06 12.17 -7.81
CA VAL A 60 1.04 12.16 -6.71
C VAL A 60 0.32 12.32 -5.38
N VAL A 61 -0.64 13.25 -5.30
CA VAL A 61 -1.46 13.47 -4.09
C VAL A 61 -2.21 12.20 -3.68
N GLN A 62 -2.88 11.53 -4.62
CA GLN A 62 -3.60 10.29 -4.34
C GLN A 62 -2.63 9.16 -3.96
N THR A 63 -1.47 9.06 -4.61
CA THR A 63 -0.47 8.04 -4.29
C THR A 63 0.12 8.26 -2.89
N ASP A 64 0.35 9.51 -2.47
CA ASP A 64 0.79 9.83 -1.11
C ASP A 64 -0.28 9.52 -0.06
N ALA A 65 -1.53 9.87 -0.33
CA ALA A 65 -2.65 9.52 0.53
C ALA A 65 -2.79 7.99 0.69
N ALA A 66 -2.59 7.24 -0.40
CA ALA A 66 -2.56 5.78 -0.35
C ALA A 66 -1.45 5.25 0.56
N ILE A 67 -0.21 5.71 0.37
CA ILE A 67 0.93 5.27 1.18
C ILE A 67 0.70 5.55 2.67
N ILE A 68 0.18 6.73 3.01
CA ILE A 68 -0.15 7.09 4.40
C ILE A 68 -1.22 6.16 4.97
N ALA A 69 -2.32 5.95 4.23
CA ALA A 69 -3.40 5.08 4.67
C ALA A 69 -2.93 3.63 4.89
N ILE A 70 -2.10 3.09 3.98
CA ILE A 70 -1.55 1.73 4.11
C ILE A 70 -0.62 1.64 5.33
N LYS A 71 0.23 2.64 5.56
CA LYS A 71 1.11 2.71 6.75
C LYS A 71 0.31 2.78 8.06
N ASP A 72 -0.86 3.41 8.04
CA ASP A 72 -1.81 3.47 9.16
C ASP A 72 -2.63 2.18 9.35
N GLY A 73 -2.46 1.18 8.49
CA GLY A 73 -3.27 -0.06 8.49
C GLY A 73 -4.69 0.13 7.91
N LYS A 74 -4.97 1.28 7.28
CA LYS A 74 -6.25 1.58 6.61
C LYS A 74 -6.23 1.08 5.17
N THR A 75 -6.14 -0.23 5.01
CA THR A 75 -6.01 -0.91 3.70
C THR A 75 -7.09 -0.51 2.70
N ASP A 76 -8.35 -0.39 3.12
CA ASP A 76 -9.45 -0.03 2.21
C ASP A 76 -9.35 1.42 1.70
N GLU A 77 -8.97 2.36 2.57
CA GLU A 77 -8.73 3.75 2.16
C GLU A 77 -7.50 3.83 1.25
N GLY A 78 -6.44 3.09 1.58
CA GLY A 78 -5.26 2.95 0.73
C GLY A 78 -5.61 2.47 -0.68
N ARG A 79 -6.47 1.45 -0.77
CA ARG A 79 -6.96 0.90 -2.04
C ARG A 79 -7.78 1.93 -2.83
N LYS A 80 -8.68 2.67 -2.18
CA LYS A 80 -9.47 3.72 -2.84
C LYS A 80 -8.58 4.80 -3.44
N HIS A 81 -7.57 5.24 -2.70
CA HIS A 81 -6.63 6.24 -3.19
C HIS A 81 -5.80 5.73 -4.37
N LEU A 82 -5.34 4.47 -4.35
CA LEU A 82 -4.63 3.88 -5.50
C LEU A 82 -5.51 3.77 -6.75
N LEU A 83 -6.79 3.38 -6.60
CA LEU A 83 -7.72 3.31 -7.73
C LEU A 83 -8.01 4.68 -8.34
N GLU A 84 -8.11 5.72 -7.51
CA GLU A 84 -8.26 7.09 -8.02
C GLU A 84 -6.99 7.55 -8.73
N ALA A 85 -5.80 7.20 -8.22
CA ALA A 85 -4.54 7.47 -8.90
C ALA A 85 -4.48 6.78 -10.28
N GLU A 86 -4.81 5.49 -10.37
CA GLU A 86 -4.89 4.73 -11.63
C GLU A 86 -5.80 5.42 -12.65
N LYS A 87 -7.01 5.79 -12.23
CA LYS A 87 -7.99 6.47 -13.09
C LYS A 87 -7.51 7.82 -13.61
N LEU A 88 -6.71 8.56 -12.85
CA LEU A 88 -6.11 9.84 -13.28
C LEU A 88 -4.97 9.66 -14.30
N MET A 89 -4.47 8.43 -14.44
CA MET A 89 -3.38 8.06 -15.35
C MET A 89 -3.90 7.43 -16.64
N GLU A 90 -5.11 6.88 -16.60
CA GLU A 90 -5.73 6.20 -17.74
C GLU A 90 -5.69 7.05 -19.02
N GLY A 91 -5.20 6.45 -20.10
CA GLY A 91 -5.10 7.10 -21.41
C GLY A 91 -3.92 8.09 -21.55
N ARG A 92 -3.00 8.17 -20.59
CA ARG A 92 -1.78 8.99 -20.66
C ARG A 92 -0.54 8.13 -20.98
N PRO A 93 -0.21 7.90 -22.27
CA PRO A 93 0.86 6.97 -22.66
C PRO A 93 2.25 7.39 -22.15
N SER A 94 2.47 8.68 -21.86
CA SER A 94 3.73 9.19 -21.31
C SER A 94 4.02 8.71 -19.89
N ILE A 95 3.03 8.18 -19.17
CA ILE A 95 3.16 7.71 -17.78
C ILE A 95 2.67 6.27 -17.60
N ALA A 96 2.59 5.50 -18.68
CA ALA A 96 2.09 4.12 -18.67
C ALA A 96 2.90 3.19 -17.75
N ASP A 97 4.20 3.46 -17.54
CA ASP A 97 5.00 2.68 -16.60
C ASP A 97 4.64 2.98 -15.14
N SER A 98 4.31 4.23 -14.83
CA SER A 98 3.79 4.61 -13.52
C SER A 98 2.41 3.97 -13.28
N GLU A 99 1.55 3.89 -14.30
CA GLU A 99 0.21 3.28 -14.22
C GLU A 99 0.31 1.79 -13.85
N LYS A 100 1.16 1.03 -14.55
CA LYS A 100 1.45 -0.38 -14.22
C LYS A 100 1.96 -0.57 -12.80
N ARG A 101 2.72 0.39 -12.27
CA ARG A 101 3.20 0.33 -10.87
C ARG A 101 2.07 0.57 -9.88
N ILE A 102 1.12 1.46 -10.18
CA ILE A 102 -0.09 1.63 -9.36
C ILE A 102 -0.95 0.35 -9.41
N GLU A 103 -1.14 -0.27 -10.58
CA GLU A 103 -1.82 -1.57 -10.70
C GLU A 103 -1.14 -2.66 -9.85
N ALA A 104 0.19 -2.73 -9.90
CA ALA A 104 0.97 -3.65 -9.08
C ALA A 104 0.82 -3.34 -7.57
N ALA A 105 0.75 -2.06 -7.20
CA ALA A 105 0.51 -1.65 -5.82
C ALA A 105 -0.87 -2.10 -5.32
N ILE A 106 -1.91 -1.96 -6.15
CA ILE A 106 -3.28 -2.41 -5.85
C ILE A 106 -3.30 -3.93 -5.68
N LYS A 107 -2.64 -4.66 -6.59
CA LYS A 107 -2.55 -6.12 -6.51
C LYS A 107 -1.86 -6.58 -5.23
N ALA A 108 -0.70 -6.02 -4.89
CA ALA A 108 0.02 -6.34 -3.65
C ALA A 108 -0.87 -6.08 -2.41
N LEU A 109 -1.61 -4.96 -2.40
CA LEU A 109 -2.53 -4.63 -1.31
C LEU A 109 -3.74 -5.57 -1.22
N ASN A 110 -4.22 -6.11 -2.35
CA ASN A 110 -5.25 -7.16 -2.38
C ASN A 110 -4.72 -8.49 -1.82
N ASP A 111 -3.44 -8.79 -2.08
CA ASP A 111 -2.75 -10.00 -1.61
C ASP A 111 -2.32 -9.90 -0.13
N GLY A 112 -2.59 -8.77 0.54
CA GLY A 112 -2.21 -8.50 1.92
C GLY A 112 -0.76 -8.00 2.09
N ASP A 113 -0.03 -7.79 0.98
CA ASP A 113 1.33 -7.28 0.97
C ASP A 113 1.35 -5.74 0.99
N SER A 114 1.20 -5.19 2.19
CA SER A 114 1.21 -3.74 2.41
C SER A 114 2.56 -3.11 2.06
N ASN A 115 3.68 -3.82 2.30
CA ASN A 115 5.02 -3.30 2.02
C ASN A 115 5.33 -3.31 0.52
N GLY A 116 4.95 -4.39 -0.18
CA GLY A 116 5.02 -4.45 -1.64
C GLY A 116 4.15 -3.38 -2.29
N SER A 117 2.95 -3.13 -1.74
CA SER A 117 2.08 -2.04 -2.21
C SER A 117 2.74 -0.67 -2.09
N ILE A 118 3.26 -0.34 -0.91
CA ILE A 118 3.97 0.93 -0.67
C ILE A 118 5.18 1.08 -1.60
N SER A 119 5.99 0.02 -1.76
CA SER A 119 7.17 0.04 -2.62
C SER A 119 6.82 0.34 -4.08
N GLN A 120 5.79 -0.30 -4.62
CA GLN A 120 5.34 -0.04 -5.99
C GLN A 120 4.75 1.37 -6.14
N ALA A 121 3.98 1.84 -5.15
CA ALA A 121 3.43 3.19 -5.14
C ALA A 121 4.53 4.27 -5.09
N GLU A 122 5.58 4.09 -4.27
CA GLU A 122 6.71 5.02 -4.22
C GLU A 122 7.48 5.07 -5.55
N GLU A 123 7.69 3.93 -6.20
CA GLU A 123 8.35 3.88 -7.50
C GLU A 123 7.48 4.47 -8.62
N ALA A 124 6.14 4.34 -8.54
CA ALA A 124 5.21 5.03 -9.44
C ALA A 124 5.37 6.55 -9.36
N LYS A 125 5.44 7.12 -8.14
CA LYS A 125 5.69 8.55 -7.95
C LYS A 125 7.02 8.97 -8.56
N LYS A 126 8.07 8.19 -8.33
CA LYS A 126 9.41 8.50 -8.85
C LYS A 126 9.41 8.57 -10.38
N SER A 127 8.68 7.68 -11.04
CA SER A 127 8.49 7.70 -12.50
C SER A 127 7.61 8.87 -12.99
N LEU A 128 6.78 9.48 -12.15
CA LEU A 128 5.96 10.65 -12.49
C LEU A 128 6.70 11.99 -12.40
N VAL A 129 7.69 12.07 -11.51
CA VAL A 129 8.47 13.30 -11.27
C VAL A 129 9.86 13.28 -11.91
N ALA A 130 10.22 12.19 -12.59
CA ALA A 130 11.48 12.03 -13.32
C ALA A 130 11.40 12.64 -14.72
#